data_AF-A0A3M2LZL4-F1
#
_entry.id   AF-A0A3M2LZL4-F1
#
_cell.length_a   1.000
_cell.length_b   1.000
_cell.length_c   1.000
_cell.angle_alpha   90.00
_cell.angle_beta   90.00
_cell.angle_gamma   90.00
#
_symmetry.space_group_name_H-M   'P 1'
#
loop_
_entity.id
_entity.type
_entity.pdbx_description
1 polymer ?
#
loop_
_entity_poly.entity_id
_entity_poly.type
_entity_poly.pdbx_seq_one_letter_code
_entity_poly.pdbx_strand_id
1 'polypeptide(L)'
;TVDIDPDVTDRASACLAKAGYHDVKVVCADAEHPVEPGSRYDLIIVTAGAWDVPAAWRDQLTDDGVLVVPLRTFGLTRSWALRRAGHELVSQSHRQCGFVSVQGAGAHEVRYLDIADGVHLRLDENQQADPAMAAELLLQPRQQAWAGLGLPPRTVLADLDLWLASRFSDETAEFVILTAQEAAVESGLVAPAWRFGTPAGLEPGAFCYRSELRWSDRRFDLGAIAHGPEAAAAAGRMVDHMRAWVDAGGPAPVLRVLPAQTPDGDLPAGTVLDKRHSRLVLTFTPVSEEKGIS
;
A
#
# COMPACT_ATOMS: atom_id res chain seq x y z
N THR A 1 22.44 -14.58 -3.02
CA THR A 1 21.15 -14.35 -3.70
C THR A 1 20.32 -15.62 -3.61
N VAL A 2 19.00 -15.47 -3.48
CA VAL A 2 18.07 -16.59 -3.33
C VAL A 2 16.91 -16.41 -4.31
N ASP A 3 16.44 -17.51 -4.91
CA ASP A 3 15.21 -17.57 -5.68
C ASP A 3 14.54 -18.93 -5.45
N ILE A 4 13.22 -18.99 -5.57
CA ILE A 4 12.45 -20.24 -5.43
C ILE A 4 12.47 -21.06 -6.73
N ASP A 5 12.70 -20.40 -7.87
CA ASP A 5 12.70 -21.03 -9.19
C ASP A 5 14.09 -21.59 -9.54
N PRO A 6 14.23 -22.93 -9.70
CA PRO A 6 15.50 -23.55 -10.05
C PRO A 6 16.06 -23.02 -11.37
N ASP A 7 15.23 -22.74 -12.38
CA ASP A 7 15.68 -22.23 -13.68
C ASP A 7 16.30 -20.83 -13.54
N VAL A 8 15.75 -20.00 -12.64
CA VAL A 8 16.31 -18.69 -12.33
C VAL A 8 17.66 -18.83 -11.62
N THR A 9 17.76 -19.72 -10.63
CA THR A 9 19.01 -19.93 -9.90
C THR A 9 20.14 -20.54 -10.73
N ASP A 10 19.82 -21.49 -11.61
CA ASP A 10 20.78 -22.11 -12.52
C ASP A 10 21.33 -21.07 -13.51
N ARG A 11 20.43 -20.28 -14.09
CA ARG A 11 20.81 -19.17 -14.98
C ARG A 11 21.65 -18.12 -14.26
N ALA A 12 21.26 -17.72 -13.05
CA ALA A 12 22.01 -16.74 -12.26
C ALA A 12 23.43 -17.24 -11.96
N SER A 13 23.58 -18.51 -11.55
CA SER A 13 24.87 -19.14 -11.28
C SER A 13 25.77 -19.15 -12.52
N ALA A 14 25.23 -19.53 -13.68
CA ALA A 14 25.98 -19.53 -14.94
C ALA A 14 26.41 -18.11 -15.37
N CYS A 15 25.54 -17.13 -15.23
CA CYS A 15 25.84 -15.73 -15.56
C CYS A 15 26.92 -15.13 -14.64
N LEU A 16 26.83 -15.37 -13.33
CA LEU A 16 27.82 -14.90 -12.35
C LEU A 16 29.20 -15.50 -12.62
N ALA A 17 29.27 -16.82 -12.87
CA ALA A 17 30.51 -17.50 -13.22
C ALA A 17 31.13 -16.94 -14.50
N LYS A 18 30.32 -16.72 -15.56
CA LYS A 18 30.78 -16.12 -16.82
C LYS A 18 31.30 -14.68 -16.65
N ALA A 19 30.70 -13.92 -15.74
CA ALA A 19 31.09 -12.55 -15.44
C ALA A 19 32.28 -12.44 -14.47
N GLY A 20 32.76 -13.56 -13.91
CA GLY A 20 33.91 -13.60 -12.99
C GLY A 20 33.57 -13.24 -11.54
N TYR A 21 32.29 -13.27 -11.15
CA TYR A 21 31.87 -13.10 -9.76
C TYR A 21 31.92 -14.43 -9.02
N HIS A 22 32.77 -14.51 -7.99
CA HIS A 22 33.01 -15.73 -7.20
C HIS A 22 32.63 -15.58 -5.72
N ASP A 23 32.29 -14.36 -5.30
CA ASP A 23 31.89 -13.96 -3.96
C ASP A 23 30.36 -13.99 -3.76
N VAL A 24 29.61 -14.42 -4.78
CA VAL A 24 28.14 -14.54 -4.74
C VAL A 24 27.71 -15.99 -4.61
N LYS A 25 27.09 -16.32 -3.47
CA LYS A 25 26.39 -17.61 -3.30
C LYS A 25 24.96 -17.52 -3.86
N VAL A 26 24.59 -18.46 -4.73
CA VAL A 26 23.23 -18.64 -5.23
C VAL A 26 22.57 -19.80 -4.48
N VAL A 27 21.35 -19.59 -3.98
CA VAL A 27 20.57 -20.61 -3.25
C VAL A 27 19.20 -20.75 -3.90
N CYS A 28 18.81 -21.98 -4.22
CA CYS A 28 17.44 -22.30 -4.65
C CYS A 28 16.62 -22.67 -3.41
N ALA A 29 15.77 -21.76 -2.94
CA ALA A 29 14.96 -21.94 -1.73
C ALA A 29 13.79 -20.96 -1.69
N ASP A 30 12.73 -21.35 -0.97
CA ASP A 30 11.68 -20.43 -0.56
C ASP A 30 12.20 -19.56 0.60
N ALA A 31 12.41 -18.27 0.30
CA ALA A 31 12.93 -17.31 1.27
C ALA A 31 11.90 -16.89 2.34
N GLU A 32 10.65 -17.38 2.30
CA GLU A 32 9.73 -17.30 3.45
C GLU A 32 10.35 -17.95 4.70
N HIS A 33 11.24 -18.94 4.50
CA HIS A 33 11.99 -19.64 5.53
C HIS A 33 13.45 -19.18 5.62
N PRO A 34 14.17 -19.51 6.71
CA PRO A 34 15.60 -19.23 6.79
C PRO A 34 16.38 -19.91 5.66
N VAL A 35 17.14 -19.12 4.89
CA VAL A 35 17.88 -19.60 3.71
C VAL A 35 19.21 -20.24 4.12
N GLU A 36 19.83 -19.72 5.17
CA GLU A 36 21.06 -20.26 5.75
C GLU A 36 20.97 -20.19 7.28
N PRO A 37 20.38 -21.20 7.95
CA PRO A 37 20.16 -21.18 9.39
C PRO A 37 21.44 -20.84 10.17
N GLY A 38 21.37 -19.81 11.01
CA GLY A 38 22.49 -19.29 11.80
C GLY A 38 23.23 -18.10 11.18
N SER A 39 23.01 -17.82 9.90
CA SER A 39 23.56 -16.63 9.25
C SER A 39 22.85 -15.35 9.72
N ARG A 40 23.57 -14.24 9.64
CA ARG A 40 23.07 -12.88 9.89
C ARG A 40 23.50 -11.99 8.73
N TYR A 41 22.64 -11.06 8.34
CA TYR A 41 22.84 -10.15 7.22
C TYR A 41 22.69 -8.70 7.69
N ASP A 42 23.60 -7.84 7.25
CA ASP A 42 23.48 -6.39 7.47
C ASP A 42 22.39 -5.78 6.58
N LEU A 43 22.12 -6.40 5.44
CA LEU A 43 21.17 -5.93 4.46
C LEU A 43 20.50 -7.12 3.77
N ILE A 44 19.16 -7.12 3.79
CA ILE A 44 18.33 -8.01 3.00
C ILE A 44 17.58 -7.14 1.99
N ILE A 45 17.70 -7.48 0.70
CA ILE A 45 16.96 -6.80 -0.37
C ILE A 45 16.02 -7.81 -1.01
N VAL A 46 14.72 -7.56 -0.89
CA VAL A 46 13.67 -8.35 -1.53
C VAL A 46 13.33 -7.70 -2.87
N THR A 47 13.43 -8.48 -3.95
CA THR A 47 13.17 -8.00 -5.31
C THR A 47 11.85 -8.53 -5.90
N ALA A 48 10.91 -8.86 -5.02
CA ALA A 48 9.54 -9.27 -5.33
C ALA A 48 8.55 -8.55 -4.40
N GLY A 49 7.30 -8.38 -4.85
CA GLY A 49 6.21 -7.78 -4.10
C GLY A 49 5.72 -8.71 -3.00
N ALA A 50 6.09 -8.41 -1.76
CA ALA A 50 5.66 -9.15 -0.58
C ALA A 50 4.32 -8.61 -0.07
N TRP A 51 3.45 -9.52 0.38
CA TRP A 51 2.25 -9.12 1.11
C TRP A 51 2.52 -8.95 2.61
N ASP A 52 3.46 -9.72 3.16
CA ASP A 52 3.79 -9.78 4.58
C ASP A 52 5.31 -9.88 4.79
N VAL A 53 5.77 -9.74 6.04
CA VAL A 53 7.17 -9.88 6.43
C VAL A 53 7.32 -11.10 7.35
N PRO A 54 7.83 -12.24 6.86
CA PRO A 54 8.05 -13.42 7.69
C PRO A 54 9.13 -13.18 8.74
N ALA A 55 9.03 -13.89 9.88
CA ALA A 55 10.01 -13.80 10.97
C ALA A 55 11.44 -14.10 10.50
N ALA A 56 11.60 -15.01 9.53
CA ALA A 56 12.89 -15.36 8.96
C ALA A 56 13.66 -14.15 8.41
N TRP A 57 13.00 -13.15 7.84
CA TRP A 57 13.67 -11.97 7.30
C TRP A 57 14.21 -11.10 8.43
N ARG A 58 13.40 -10.82 9.45
CA ARG A 58 13.83 -10.05 10.63
C ARG A 58 14.91 -10.79 11.41
N ASP A 59 14.73 -12.08 11.70
CA ASP A 59 15.59 -12.84 12.61
C ASP A 59 16.96 -13.17 11.99
N GLN A 60 17.07 -13.09 10.66
CA GLN A 60 18.34 -13.17 9.95
C GLN A 60 19.02 -11.80 9.76
N LEU A 61 18.45 -10.68 10.21
CA LEU A 61 19.16 -9.40 10.22
C LEU A 61 20.08 -9.27 11.43
N THR A 62 21.21 -8.58 11.26
CA THR A 62 21.97 -8.04 12.40
C THR A 62 21.12 -7.02 13.18
N ASP A 63 21.52 -6.66 14.40
CA ASP A 63 20.68 -5.83 15.29
C ASP A 63 20.34 -4.45 14.70
N ASP A 64 21.23 -3.90 13.86
CA ASP A 64 21.03 -2.65 13.11
C ASP A 64 20.79 -2.88 11.61
N GLY A 65 20.55 -4.14 11.21
CA GLY A 65 20.38 -4.53 9.82
C GLY A 65 19.17 -3.89 9.16
N VAL A 66 19.19 -3.82 7.82
CA VAL A 66 18.14 -3.18 7.03
C VAL A 66 17.46 -4.21 6.12
N LEU A 67 16.13 -4.22 6.15
CA LEU A 67 15.30 -4.89 5.15
C LEU A 67 14.81 -3.88 4.13
N VAL A 68 15.15 -4.06 2.85
CA VAL A 68 14.52 -3.34 1.75
C VAL A 68 13.49 -4.25 1.11
N VAL A 69 12.21 -3.89 1.22
CA VAL A 69 11.10 -4.73 0.76
C VAL A 69 10.01 -3.92 0.04
N PRO A 70 9.62 -4.31 -1.19
CA PRO A 70 8.36 -3.90 -1.79
C PRO A 70 7.21 -4.57 -1.03
N LEU A 71 6.63 -3.86 -0.07
CA LEU A 71 5.56 -4.39 0.80
C LEU A 71 4.21 -3.81 0.37
N ARG A 72 3.21 -4.69 0.27
CA ARG A 72 1.82 -4.30 0.05
C ARG A 72 1.15 -3.99 1.38
N THR A 73 0.50 -2.84 1.45
CA THR A 73 -0.22 -2.34 2.62
C THR A 73 -1.49 -1.68 2.12
N PHE A 74 -2.66 -2.19 2.53
CA PHE A 74 -3.96 -1.73 2.02
C PHE A 74 -4.08 -1.82 0.50
N GLY A 75 -3.49 -2.86 -0.13
CA GLY A 75 -3.48 -2.98 -1.59
C GLY A 75 -2.63 -1.94 -2.32
N LEU A 76 -1.84 -1.13 -1.62
CA LEU A 76 -0.88 -0.18 -2.17
C LEU A 76 0.54 -0.72 -1.95
N THR A 77 1.43 -0.58 -2.94
CA THR A 77 2.82 -1.05 -2.82
C THR A 77 3.79 0.10 -2.62
N ARG A 78 4.66 -0.04 -1.62
CA ARG A 78 5.81 0.83 -1.36
C ARG A 78 7.04 -0.04 -1.16
N SER A 79 8.17 0.37 -1.74
CA SER A 79 9.47 -0.16 -1.36
C SER A 79 9.90 0.57 -0.10
N TRP A 80 9.97 -0.16 1.01
CA TRP A 80 10.38 0.35 2.31
C TRP A 80 11.82 -0.06 2.59
N ALA A 81 12.62 0.87 3.10
CA ALA A 81 13.83 0.54 3.84
C ALA A 81 13.49 0.51 5.33
N LEU A 82 13.47 -0.66 5.94
CA LEU A 82 13.10 -0.89 7.32
C LEU A 82 14.35 -1.27 8.12
N ARG A 83 14.72 -0.48 9.13
CA ARG A 83 15.83 -0.79 10.03
C ARG A 83 15.33 -1.61 11.20
N ARG A 84 16.06 -2.66 11.57
CA ARG A 84 15.77 -3.44 12.77
C ARG A 84 16.00 -2.60 14.02
N ALA A 85 15.06 -2.67 14.96
CA ALA A 85 15.13 -2.05 16.28
C ALA A 85 14.58 -3.05 17.30
N GLY A 86 15.46 -3.87 17.87
CA GLY A 86 15.07 -4.98 18.74
C GLY A 86 14.23 -6.04 18.03
N HIS A 87 12.93 -6.11 18.36
CA HIS A 87 11.97 -7.08 17.81
C HIS A 87 11.10 -6.54 16.68
N GLU A 88 11.20 -5.24 16.38
CA GLU A 88 10.45 -4.59 15.31
C GLU A 88 11.38 -4.13 14.18
N LEU A 89 10.77 -3.78 13.04
CA LEU A 89 11.42 -3.06 11.96
C LEU A 89 10.75 -1.69 11.79
N VAL A 90 11.53 -0.62 11.66
CA VAL A 90 11.04 0.76 11.56
C VAL A 90 11.51 1.39 10.25
N SER A 91 10.58 1.98 9.50
CA SER A 91 10.89 2.61 8.22
C SER A 91 11.85 3.79 8.37
N GLN A 92 12.85 3.82 7.49
CA GLN A 92 13.79 4.92 7.30
C GLN A 92 13.48 5.72 6.04
N SER A 93 12.91 5.06 5.03
CA SER A 93 12.45 5.70 3.79
C SER A 93 11.48 4.80 3.04
N HIS A 94 10.76 5.37 2.09
CA HIS A 94 9.94 4.62 1.15
C HIS A 94 9.88 5.25 -0.25
N ARG A 95 9.53 4.43 -1.24
CA ARG A 95 9.22 4.86 -2.61
C ARG A 95 8.03 4.10 -3.17
N GLN A 96 7.19 4.78 -3.95
CA GLN A 96 6.19 4.09 -4.78
C GLN A 96 6.89 3.20 -5.81
N CYS A 97 6.44 1.95 -5.93
CA CYS A 97 7.00 0.98 -6.86
C CYS A 97 5.95 -0.05 -7.29
N GLY A 98 6.32 -0.91 -8.24
CA GLY A 98 5.56 -2.11 -8.62
C GLY A 98 6.54 -3.26 -8.86
N PHE A 99 6.18 -4.45 -8.38
CA PHE A 99 6.98 -5.66 -8.48
C PHE A 99 6.07 -6.86 -8.75
N VAL A 100 6.62 -7.91 -9.36
CA VAL A 100 5.95 -9.20 -9.45
C VAL A 100 5.73 -9.76 -8.05
N SER A 101 4.57 -10.36 -7.78
CA SER A 101 4.27 -10.92 -6.46
C SER A 101 5.23 -12.04 -6.08
N VAL A 102 5.61 -12.09 -4.80
CA VAL A 102 6.34 -13.22 -4.24
C VAL A 102 5.52 -14.52 -4.42
N GLN A 103 6.23 -15.62 -4.65
CA GLN A 103 5.68 -16.97 -4.78
C GLN A 103 6.04 -17.82 -3.56
N GLY A 104 5.58 -19.08 -3.53
CA GLY A 104 5.85 -19.99 -2.42
C GLY A 104 4.92 -19.77 -1.23
N ALA A 105 5.40 -20.10 -0.02
CA ALA A 105 4.63 -19.99 1.20
C ALA A 105 4.23 -18.54 1.51
N GLY A 106 5.02 -17.55 1.09
CA GLY A 106 4.75 -16.11 1.19
C GLY A 106 3.70 -15.57 0.20
N ALA A 107 3.22 -16.39 -0.73
CA ALA A 107 2.25 -15.95 -1.74
C ALA A 107 0.92 -15.54 -1.09
N HIS A 108 0.35 -14.44 -1.60
CA HIS A 108 -0.96 -13.95 -1.21
C HIS A 108 -1.74 -13.52 -2.44
N GLU A 109 -2.92 -14.11 -2.60
CA GLU A 109 -3.82 -13.84 -3.71
C GLU A 109 -4.66 -12.60 -3.45
N VAL A 110 -4.65 -11.70 -4.43
CA VAL A 110 -5.49 -10.51 -4.40
C VAL A 110 -6.88 -10.88 -4.89
N ARG A 111 -7.92 -10.53 -4.14
CA ARG A 111 -9.31 -10.72 -4.58
C ARG A 111 -9.76 -9.56 -5.46
N TYR A 112 -10.45 -9.89 -6.54
CA TYR A 112 -11.08 -8.93 -7.44
C TYR A 112 -12.59 -9.16 -7.43
N LEU A 113 -13.35 -8.07 -7.30
CA LEU A 113 -14.80 -8.06 -7.32
C LEU A 113 -15.27 -7.22 -8.51
N ASP A 114 -16.03 -7.83 -9.42
CA ASP A 114 -16.66 -7.12 -10.52
C ASP A 114 -17.91 -6.41 -10.00
N ILE A 115 -17.98 -5.08 -10.18
CA ILE A 115 -19.12 -4.27 -9.74
C ILE A 115 -19.89 -3.64 -10.92
N ALA A 116 -19.29 -3.63 -12.10
CA ALA A 116 -19.93 -3.35 -13.38
C ALA A 116 -19.01 -3.80 -14.53
N ASP A 117 -19.49 -3.74 -15.76
CA ASP A 117 -18.66 -4.04 -16.93
C ASP A 117 -17.41 -3.13 -16.98
N GLY A 118 -16.24 -3.75 -16.92
CA GLY A 118 -14.96 -3.06 -16.87
C GLY A 118 -14.69 -2.25 -15.59
N VAL A 119 -15.42 -2.46 -14.49
CA VAL A 119 -15.18 -1.81 -13.19
C VAL A 119 -14.98 -2.86 -12.09
N HIS A 120 -13.84 -2.79 -11.40
CA HIS A 120 -13.44 -3.80 -10.43
C HIS A 120 -12.98 -3.18 -9.11
N LEU A 121 -13.26 -3.86 -8.01
CA LEU A 121 -12.67 -3.57 -6.70
C LEU A 121 -11.60 -4.60 -6.38
N ARG A 122 -10.42 -4.12 -5.98
CA ARG A 122 -9.30 -4.94 -5.54
C ARG A 122 -9.22 -4.92 -4.03
N LEU A 123 -9.29 -6.12 -3.45
CA LEU A 123 -9.22 -6.40 -2.01
C LEU A 123 -7.95 -7.20 -1.74
N ASP A 124 -7.00 -6.61 -1.01
CA ASP A 124 -5.70 -7.23 -0.73
C ASP A 124 -5.58 -7.65 0.75
N GLU A 125 -6.53 -7.29 1.60
CA GLU A 125 -6.54 -7.64 3.04
C GLU A 125 -7.79 -8.48 3.36
N ASN A 126 -8.37 -8.33 4.56
CA ASN A 126 -9.50 -9.12 5.05
C ASN A 126 -10.89 -8.50 4.81
N GLN A 127 -11.00 -7.51 3.91
CA GLN A 127 -12.26 -6.83 3.56
C GLN A 127 -13.38 -7.83 3.20
N GLN A 128 -14.63 -7.53 3.55
CA GLN A 128 -15.81 -8.35 3.29
C GLN A 128 -16.81 -7.64 2.35
N ALA A 129 -16.29 -6.86 1.39
CA ALA A 129 -17.08 -6.06 0.46
C ALA A 129 -18.10 -6.90 -0.29
N ASP A 130 -19.35 -6.45 -0.28
CA ASP A 130 -20.42 -7.04 -1.07
C ASP A 130 -20.42 -6.42 -2.49
N PRO A 131 -20.09 -7.21 -3.54
CA PRO A 131 -20.09 -6.71 -4.92
C PRO A 131 -21.49 -6.30 -5.40
N ALA A 132 -22.56 -6.94 -4.92
CA ALA A 132 -23.92 -6.60 -5.33
C ALA A 132 -24.32 -5.23 -4.78
N MET A 133 -24.03 -4.97 -3.50
CA MET A 133 -24.21 -3.66 -2.88
C MET A 133 -23.40 -2.59 -3.61
N ALA A 134 -22.12 -2.84 -3.91
CA ALA A 134 -21.29 -1.88 -4.63
C ALA A 134 -21.83 -1.58 -6.05
N ALA A 135 -22.31 -2.61 -6.77
CA ALA A 135 -22.95 -2.46 -8.06
C ALA A 135 -24.25 -1.64 -7.99
N GLU A 136 -25.10 -1.91 -7.00
CA GLU A 136 -26.35 -1.18 -6.77
C GLU A 136 -26.09 0.30 -6.44
N LEU A 137 -25.10 0.58 -5.59
CA LEU A 137 -24.68 1.94 -5.27
C LEU A 137 -24.16 2.66 -6.52
N LEU A 138 -23.36 2.00 -7.36
CA LEU A 138 -22.80 2.60 -8.58
C LEU A 138 -23.88 3.09 -9.57
N LEU A 139 -25.03 2.40 -9.62
CA LEU A 139 -26.19 2.79 -10.45
C LEU A 139 -26.94 4.02 -9.91
N GLN A 140 -26.72 4.41 -8.66
CA GLN A 140 -27.35 5.59 -8.06
C GLN A 140 -26.72 6.89 -8.58
N PRO A 141 -27.43 8.03 -8.45
CA PRO A 141 -26.90 9.33 -8.83
C PRO A 141 -25.55 9.62 -8.15
N ARG A 142 -24.55 10.01 -8.96
CA ARG A 142 -23.24 10.39 -8.43
C ARG A 142 -23.24 11.81 -7.88
N GLN A 143 -22.51 12.02 -6.81
CA GLN A 143 -22.15 13.34 -6.26
C GLN A 143 -20.64 13.54 -6.39
N GLN A 144 -20.22 14.77 -6.65
CA GLN A 144 -18.81 15.13 -6.72
C GLN A 144 -18.52 16.28 -5.75
N ALA A 145 -17.48 16.10 -4.94
CA ALA A 145 -16.96 17.13 -4.05
C ALA A 145 -15.53 17.48 -4.47
N TRP A 146 -15.16 18.74 -4.23
CA TRP A 146 -13.81 19.26 -4.45
C TRP A 146 -13.24 19.74 -3.14
N ALA A 147 -11.95 19.51 -2.93
CA ALA A 147 -11.25 19.95 -1.72
C ALA A 147 -11.14 21.49 -1.65
N GLY A 148 -11.22 22.18 -2.79
CA GLY A 148 -11.10 23.64 -2.85
C GLY A 148 -9.64 24.10 -2.77
N LEU A 149 -8.72 23.23 -3.18
CA LEU A 149 -7.28 23.44 -3.12
C LEU A 149 -6.75 23.87 -4.49
N GLY A 150 -5.63 24.57 -4.48
CA GLY A 150 -4.79 24.74 -5.67
C GLY A 150 -3.43 24.18 -5.38
N LEU A 151 -3.14 22.95 -5.79
CA LEU A 151 -1.84 22.29 -5.57
C LEU A 151 -0.94 22.46 -6.80
N PRO A 152 0.39 22.60 -6.63
CA PRO A 152 1.32 22.67 -7.76
C PRO A 152 1.48 21.30 -8.43
N PRO A 153 1.87 21.24 -9.72
CA PRO A 153 1.98 19.99 -10.48
C PRO A 153 3.01 18.99 -9.93
N ARG A 154 3.94 19.46 -9.08
CA ARG A 154 4.98 18.64 -8.46
C ARG A 154 4.54 17.95 -7.18
N THR A 155 3.28 18.15 -6.75
CA THR A 155 2.76 17.51 -5.54
C THR A 155 2.67 16.01 -5.73
N VAL A 156 3.32 15.25 -4.86
CA VAL A 156 3.30 13.78 -4.89
C VAL A 156 2.11 13.31 -4.06
N LEU A 157 1.15 12.66 -4.69
CA LEU A 157 -0.09 12.17 -4.04
C LEU A 157 0.02 10.72 -3.54
N ALA A 158 1.18 10.10 -3.68
CA ALA A 158 1.42 8.73 -3.25
C ALA A 158 1.14 8.55 -1.74
N ASP A 159 1.54 9.52 -0.92
CA ASP A 159 1.40 9.41 0.54
C ASP A 159 -0.04 9.73 1.00
N LEU A 160 -0.76 10.54 0.21
CA LEU A 160 -2.19 10.76 0.39
C LEU A 160 -2.98 9.45 0.28
N ASP A 161 -2.60 8.53 -0.62
CA ASP A 161 -3.32 7.26 -0.79
C ASP A 161 -3.25 6.39 0.49
N LEU A 162 -2.08 6.35 1.14
CA LEU A 162 -1.90 5.66 2.43
C LEU A 162 -2.56 6.42 3.58
N TRP A 163 -2.56 7.75 3.54
CA TRP A 163 -3.31 8.57 4.50
C TRP A 163 -4.80 8.24 4.45
N LEU A 164 -5.40 8.21 3.26
CA LEU A 164 -6.80 7.83 3.09
C LEU A 164 -7.07 6.41 3.58
N ALA A 165 -6.21 5.44 3.26
CA ALA A 165 -6.32 4.07 3.76
C ALA A 165 -6.35 4.01 5.30
N SER A 166 -5.51 4.82 5.96
CA SER A 166 -5.45 4.88 7.41
C SER A 166 -6.75 5.43 8.03
N ARG A 167 -7.33 6.48 7.43
CA ARG A 167 -8.57 7.10 7.93
C ARG A 167 -9.80 6.25 7.70
N PHE A 168 -9.90 5.60 6.54
CA PHE A 168 -11.01 4.68 6.30
C PHE A 168 -10.98 3.45 7.19
N SER A 169 -9.78 2.98 7.56
CA SER A 169 -9.63 1.85 8.49
C SER A 169 -10.08 2.18 9.91
N ASP A 170 -10.01 3.45 10.31
CA ASP A 170 -10.54 3.95 11.59
C ASP A 170 -12.07 4.20 11.55
N GLU A 171 -12.66 4.20 10.35
CA GLU A 171 -14.08 4.43 10.10
C GLU A 171 -14.84 3.11 9.84
N THR A 172 -16.15 3.18 9.64
CA THR A 172 -17.00 2.02 9.32
C THR A 172 -16.90 1.58 7.85
N ALA A 173 -16.09 2.26 7.04
CA ALA A 173 -15.99 2.02 5.61
C ALA A 173 -14.88 1.02 5.29
N GLU A 174 -15.14 0.09 4.38
CA GLU A 174 -14.10 -0.78 3.88
C GLU A 174 -13.21 -0.05 2.87
N PHE A 175 -11.92 0.01 3.16
CA PHE A 175 -10.94 0.53 2.21
C PHE A 175 -10.67 -0.49 1.10
N VAL A 176 -10.91 -0.11 -0.15
CA VAL A 176 -10.68 -0.92 -1.35
C VAL A 176 -9.95 -0.11 -2.41
N ILE A 177 -9.39 -0.81 -3.41
CA ILE A 177 -8.78 -0.15 -4.57
C ILE A 177 -9.67 -0.31 -5.80
N LEU A 178 -10.22 0.80 -6.30
CA LEU A 178 -10.98 0.84 -7.55
C LEU A 178 -10.04 0.74 -8.75
N THR A 179 -10.34 -0.16 -9.67
CA THR A 179 -9.75 -0.20 -11.01
C THR A 179 -10.83 -0.17 -12.08
N ALA A 180 -10.48 0.37 -13.24
CA ALA A 180 -11.41 0.49 -14.36
C ALA A 180 -10.70 0.28 -15.70
N GLN A 181 -11.41 -0.36 -16.62
CA GLN A 181 -11.05 -0.43 -18.02
C GLN A 181 -11.32 0.92 -18.69
N GLU A 182 -10.60 1.20 -19.77
CA GLU A 182 -10.69 2.47 -20.49
C GLU A 182 -12.11 2.79 -20.97
N ALA A 183 -12.81 1.80 -21.54
CA ALA A 183 -14.19 1.95 -22.00
C ALA A 183 -15.18 2.32 -20.86
N ALA A 184 -14.95 1.82 -19.64
CA ALA A 184 -15.79 2.16 -18.48
C ALA A 184 -15.56 3.60 -18.01
N VAL A 185 -14.33 4.12 -18.16
CA VAL A 185 -14.01 5.52 -17.88
C VAL A 185 -14.59 6.43 -18.97
N GLU A 186 -14.42 6.07 -20.25
CA GLU A 186 -14.93 6.84 -21.39
C GLU A 186 -16.46 6.94 -21.42
N SER A 187 -17.17 5.90 -20.97
CA SER A 187 -18.63 5.93 -20.82
C SER A 187 -19.12 6.84 -19.68
N GLY A 188 -18.22 7.29 -18.81
CA GLY A 188 -18.53 8.12 -17.66
C GLY A 188 -19.12 7.37 -16.47
N LEU A 189 -19.14 6.03 -16.51
CA LEU A 189 -19.61 5.18 -15.42
C LEU A 189 -18.82 5.45 -14.13
N VAL A 190 -17.50 5.60 -14.26
CA VAL A 190 -16.59 6.03 -13.19
C VAL A 190 -15.59 7.04 -13.74
N ALA A 191 -15.09 7.93 -12.88
CA ALA A 191 -14.02 8.88 -13.22
C ALA A 191 -12.91 8.88 -12.15
N PRO A 192 -12.19 7.75 -11.98
CA PRO A 192 -11.19 7.59 -10.93
C PRO A 192 -9.94 8.43 -11.21
N ALA A 193 -9.23 8.81 -10.15
CA ALA A 193 -7.95 9.54 -10.25
C ALA A 193 -6.91 8.81 -11.12
N TRP A 194 -6.88 7.48 -11.05
CA TRP A 194 -6.03 6.62 -11.86
C TRP A 194 -6.69 5.26 -12.07
N ARG A 195 -6.92 4.90 -13.34
CA ARG A 195 -7.70 3.70 -13.70
C ARG A 195 -7.10 2.36 -13.26
N PHE A 196 -5.79 2.31 -12.98
CA PHE A 196 -5.12 1.08 -12.56
C PHE A 196 -5.09 0.87 -11.03
N GLY A 197 -5.61 1.83 -10.26
CA GLY A 197 -5.71 1.71 -8.82
C GLY A 197 -5.97 3.05 -8.15
N THR A 198 -7.18 3.24 -7.65
CA THR A 198 -7.61 4.45 -6.96
C THR A 198 -8.14 4.10 -5.57
N PRO A 199 -7.70 4.79 -4.50
CA PRO A 199 -8.30 4.65 -3.18
C PRO A 199 -9.81 4.88 -3.19
N ALA A 200 -10.54 3.95 -2.60
CA ALA A 200 -11.99 3.99 -2.49
C ALA A 200 -12.45 3.48 -1.12
N GLY A 201 -13.60 3.97 -0.68
CA GLY A 201 -14.32 3.51 0.50
C GLY A 201 -15.66 2.94 0.09
N LEU A 202 -16.01 1.79 0.66
CA LEU A 202 -17.31 1.16 0.48
C LEU A 202 -18.00 1.02 1.84
N GLU A 203 -19.22 1.56 1.93
CA GLU A 203 -20.09 1.47 3.10
C GLU A 203 -21.54 1.25 2.66
N PRO A 204 -22.46 0.79 3.53
CA PRO A 204 -23.83 0.45 3.13
C PRO A 204 -24.60 1.55 2.39
N GLY A 205 -24.29 2.83 2.66
CA GLY A 205 -24.98 3.98 2.07
C GLY A 205 -24.24 4.69 0.93
N ALA A 206 -22.97 4.34 0.69
CA ALA A 206 -22.17 5.03 -0.32
C ALA A 206 -20.97 4.20 -0.83
N PHE A 207 -20.69 4.36 -2.12
CA PHE A 207 -19.42 3.97 -2.72
C PHE A 207 -18.67 5.23 -3.14
N CYS A 208 -17.53 5.52 -2.52
CA CYS A 208 -16.77 6.75 -2.73
C CYS A 208 -15.34 6.45 -3.19
N TYR A 209 -14.80 7.25 -4.11
CA TYR A 209 -13.44 7.13 -4.61
C TYR A 209 -12.85 8.50 -4.96
N ARG A 210 -11.51 8.60 -4.96
CA ARG A 210 -10.82 9.81 -5.42
C ARG A 210 -11.07 10.02 -6.92
N SER A 211 -11.53 11.21 -7.31
CA SER A 211 -11.82 11.52 -8.70
C SER A 211 -10.58 11.93 -9.48
N GLU A 212 -10.74 12.06 -10.80
CA GLU A 212 -9.80 12.84 -11.62
C GLU A 212 -9.54 14.25 -11.03
N LEU A 213 -8.35 14.77 -11.31
CA LEU A 213 -7.92 16.09 -10.86
C LEU A 213 -8.61 17.19 -11.67
N ARG A 214 -9.05 18.26 -11.01
CA ARG A 214 -9.52 19.47 -11.70
C ARG A 214 -8.38 20.45 -11.87
N TRP A 215 -7.93 20.62 -13.11
CA TRP A 215 -6.89 21.57 -13.45
C TRP A 215 -7.46 22.98 -13.65
N SER A 216 -6.80 23.97 -13.05
CA SER A 216 -6.99 25.39 -13.30
C SER A 216 -5.62 26.02 -13.55
N ASP A 217 -5.38 26.41 -14.80
CA ASP A 217 -4.07 26.83 -15.29
C ASP A 217 -2.96 25.81 -14.99
N ARG A 218 -2.04 26.16 -14.08
CA ARG A 218 -0.90 25.33 -13.67
C ARG A 218 -1.09 24.70 -12.29
N ARG A 219 -2.29 24.76 -11.73
CA ARG A 219 -2.62 24.17 -10.43
C ARG A 219 -3.74 23.15 -10.61
N PHE A 220 -3.87 22.26 -9.64
CA PHE A 220 -4.97 21.30 -9.62
C PHE A 220 -5.63 21.22 -8.26
N ASP A 221 -6.90 20.86 -8.26
CA ASP A 221 -7.69 20.55 -7.07
C ASP A 221 -7.86 19.03 -6.93
N LEU A 222 -8.01 18.57 -5.69
CA LEU A 222 -8.33 17.19 -5.37
C LEU A 222 -9.84 17.03 -5.30
N GLY A 223 -10.36 15.92 -5.80
CA GLY A 223 -11.79 15.65 -5.81
C GLY A 223 -12.13 14.24 -5.39
N ALA A 224 -13.40 14.05 -5.04
CA ALA A 224 -13.99 12.77 -4.72
C ALA A 224 -15.32 12.64 -5.46
N ILE A 225 -15.58 11.46 -5.99
CA ILE A 225 -16.90 11.07 -6.48
C ILE A 225 -17.45 10.01 -5.54
N ALA A 226 -18.75 10.10 -5.24
CA ALA A 226 -19.45 9.05 -4.54
C ALA A 226 -20.79 8.76 -5.20
N HIS A 227 -21.28 7.54 -5.02
CA HIS A 227 -22.57 7.07 -5.49
C HIS A 227 -23.36 6.50 -4.30
N GLY A 228 -24.68 6.61 -4.34
CA GLY A 228 -25.56 6.12 -3.28
C GLY A 228 -26.36 7.22 -2.58
N PRO A 229 -27.30 6.84 -1.69
CA PRO A 229 -28.13 7.78 -0.93
C PRO A 229 -27.31 8.74 -0.05
N GLU A 230 -26.12 8.33 0.40
CA GLU A 230 -25.24 9.14 1.24
C GLU A 230 -24.05 9.76 0.48
N ALA A 231 -24.10 9.75 -0.85
CA ALA A 231 -22.99 10.17 -1.71
C ALA A 231 -22.43 11.56 -1.38
N ALA A 232 -23.28 12.55 -1.11
CA ALA A 232 -22.83 13.90 -0.78
C ALA A 232 -22.00 13.93 0.52
N ALA A 233 -22.42 13.18 1.53
CA ALA A 233 -21.71 13.08 2.81
C ALA A 233 -20.38 12.32 2.63
N ALA A 234 -20.39 11.18 1.93
CA ALA A 234 -19.20 10.38 1.69
C ALA A 234 -18.14 11.13 0.86
N ALA A 235 -18.54 11.80 -0.23
CA ALA A 235 -17.64 12.63 -1.02
C ALA A 235 -17.08 13.81 -0.20
N GLY A 236 -17.91 14.41 0.65
CA GLY A 236 -17.50 15.44 1.62
C GLY A 236 -16.41 14.96 2.57
N ARG A 237 -16.62 13.82 3.24
CA ARG A 237 -15.63 13.23 4.16
C ARG A 237 -14.31 12.90 3.47
N MET A 238 -14.38 12.33 2.27
CA MET A 238 -13.18 12.03 1.46
C MET A 238 -12.35 13.30 1.18
N VAL A 239 -13.00 14.41 0.76
CA VAL A 239 -12.25 15.66 0.52
C VAL A 239 -11.83 16.37 1.81
N ASP A 240 -12.54 16.17 2.92
CA ASP A 240 -12.11 16.64 4.25
C ASP A 240 -10.80 15.95 4.66
N HIS A 241 -10.67 14.64 4.45
CA HIS A 241 -9.42 13.91 4.69
C HIS A 241 -8.28 14.38 3.79
N MET A 242 -8.56 14.71 2.53
CA MET A 242 -7.58 15.30 1.61
C MET A 242 -7.12 16.67 2.08
N ARG A 243 -8.05 17.53 2.54
CA ARG A 243 -7.70 18.83 3.14
C ARG A 243 -6.85 18.65 4.39
N ALA A 244 -7.25 17.77 5.31
CA ALA A 244 -6.49 17.49 6.52
C ALA A 244 -5.06 17.02 6.25
N TRP A 245 -4.84 16.19 5.22
CA TRP A 245 -3.49 15.79 4.81
C TRP A 245 -2.66 16.98 4.31
N VAL A 246 -3.25 17.85 3.48
CA VAL A 246 -2.56 19.06 2.98
C VAL A 246 -2.27 20.05 4.11
N ASP A 247 -3.23 20.26 5.01
CA ASP A 247 -3.10 21.14 6.18
C ASP A 247 -2.02 20.64 7.16
N ALA A 248 -1.83 19.32 7.25
CA ALA A 248 -0.74 18.69 7.99
C ALA A 248 0.64 18.78 7.30
N GLY A 249 0.72 19.43 6.14
CA GLY A 249 1.94 19.61 5.37
C GLY A 249 2.27 18.44 4.43
N GLY A 250 1.30 17.57 4.15
CA GLY A 250 1.50 16.36 3.35
C GLY A 250 2.48 15.37 3.99
N PRO A 251 2.22 14.94 5.24
CA PRO A 251 3.16 14.10 5.98
C PRO A 251 3.41 12.76 5.28
N ALA A 252 4.66 12.32 5.31
CA ALA A 252 5.05 11.00 4.86
C ALA A 252 4.68 9.93 5.91
N PRO A 253 4.30 8.72 5.49
CA PRO A 253 4.03 7.63 6.42
C PRO A 253 5.31 7.08 7.07
N VAL A 254 5.23 6.76 8.35
CA VAL A 254 6.18 5.92 9.08
C VAL A 254 5.53 4.56 9.32
N LEU A 255 6.19 3.51 8.84
CA LEU A 255 5.76 2.12 8.99
C LEU A 255 6.60 1.41 10.05
N ARG A 256 5.92 0.76 10.99
CA ARG A 256 6.52 -0.19 11.93
C ARG A 256 5.99 -1.59 11.64
N VAL A 257 6.87 -2.59 11.66
CA VAL A 257 6.54 -3.99 11.44
C VAL A 257 6.88 -4.77 12.71
N LEU A 258 5.85 -5.28 13.37
CA LEU A 258 5.95 -6.04 14.61
C LEU A 258 5.55 -7.51 14.37
N PRO A 259 6.02 -8.48 15.18
CA PRO A 259 5.56 -9.86 15.06
C PRO A 259 4.03 -9.96 15.25
N ALA A 260 3.37 -10.88 14.53
CA ALA A 260 1.93 -11.12 14.60
C ALA A 260 1.39 -11.35 16.03
N GLN A 261 2.21 -11.92 16.92
CA GLN A 261 1.84 -12.23 18.30
C GLN A 261 2.05 -11.06 19.27
N THR A 262 2.39 -9.87 18.77
CA THR A 262 2.55 -8.67 19.62
C THR A 262 1.18 -8.26 20.19
N PRO A 263 1.01 -8.20 21.52
CA PRO A 263 -0.26 -7.80 22.15
C PRO A 263 -0.69 -6.38 21.78
N ASP A 264 -2.00 -6.12 21.76
CA ASP A 264 -2.54 -4.77 21.44
C ASP A 264 -1.99 -3.67 22.36
N GLY A 265 -1.78 -3.98 23.64
CA GLY A 265 -1.25 -3.03 24.63
C GLY A 265 0.23 -2.65 24.40
N ASP A 266 0.95 -3.43 23.59
CA ASP A 266 2.35 -3.20 23.25
C ASP A 266 2.52 -2.57 21.87
N LEU A 267 1.43 -2.38 21.12
CA LEU A 267 1.48 -1.71 19.84
C LEU A 267 1.63 -0.19 20.01
N PRO A 268 2.45 0.46 19.17
CA PRO A 268 2.46 1.92 19.11
C PRO A 268 1.13 2.46 18.59
N ALA A 269 0.82 3.70 18.97
CA ALA A 269 -0.34 4.40 18.43
C ALA A 269 -0.21 4.56 16.90
N GLY A 270 -1.28 4.28 16.17
CA GLY A 270 -1.33 4.36 14.72
C GLY A 270 -2.42 3.45 14.16
N THR A 271 -2.56 3.42 12.84
CA THR A 271 -3.47 2.47 12.18
C THR A 271 -2.79 1.12 12.11
N VAL A 272 -3.43 0.10 12.68
CA VAL A 272 -2.93 -1.27 12.72
C VAL A 272 -3.51 -2.07 11.55
N LEU A 273 -2.65 -2.76 10.80
CA LEU A 273 -3.03 -3.72 9.78
C LEU A 273 -2.39 -5.07 10.13
N ASP A 274 -3.25 -6.01 10.52
CA ASP A 274 -2.85 -7.36 10.88
C ASP A 274 -2.66 -8.24 9.64
N LYS A 275 -1.52 -8.93 9.59
CA LYS A 275 -1.17 -9.90 8.55
C LYS A 275 -0.84 -11.25 9.20
N ARG A 276 -0.43 -12.24 8.40
CA ARG A 276 -0.21 -13.61 8.85
C ARG A 276 0.94 -13.73 9.85
N HIS A 277 2.04 -13.03 9.59
CA HIS A 277 3.31 -13.11 10.33
C HIS A 277 3.65 -11.80 11.04
N SER A 278 3.05 -10.69 10.62
CA SER A 278 3.33 -9.38 11.16
C SER A 278 2.07 -8.57 11.48
N ARG A 279 2.24 -7.59 12.37
CA ARG A 279 1.31 -6.47 12.58
C ARG A 279 2.00 -5.22 12.05
N LEU A 280 1.39 -4.57 11.07
CA LEU A 280 1.89 -3.33 10.50
C LEU A 280 1.24 -2.16 11.24
N VAL A 281 2.03 -1.20 11.72
CA VAL A 281 1.51 0.04 12.30
C VAL A 281 1.95 1.22 11.45
N LEU A 282 0.97 1.91 10.89
CA LEU A 282 1.16 3.08 10.04
C LEU A 282 0.86 4.35 10.83
N THR A 283 1.79 5.31 10.78
CA THR A 283 1.65 6.61 11.42
C THR A 283 2.03 7.72 10.45
N PHE A 284 1.53 8.93 10.69
CA PHE A 284 1.85 10.11 9.92
C PHE A 284 2.30 11.20 10.87
N THR A 285 3.57 11.57 10.79
CA THR A 285 4.13 12.62 11.65
C THR A 285 4.03 13.95 10.91
N PRO A 286 3.36 14.98 11.46
CA PRO A 286 3.31 16.30 10.84
C PRO A 286 4.72 16.86 10.64
N VAL A 287 4.92 17.68 9.61
CA VAL A 287 6.23 18.26 9.21
C VAL A 287 6.83 19.22 10.27
N SER A 288 6.19 19.39 11.43
CA SER A 288 6.56 20.34 12.47
C SER A 288 7.72 19.90 13.39
N GLU A 289 8.20 18.66 13.33
CA GLU A 289 9.25 18.16 14.26
C GLU A 289 10.67 18.11 13.68
N GLU A 290 10.89 18.36 12.38
CA GLU A 290 12.24 18.28 11.78
C GLU A 290 13.10 19.55 11.92
N LYS A 291 12.58 20.65 12.48
CA LYS A 291 13.39 21.85 12.79
C LYS A 291 13.85 21.87 14.24
N GLY A 292 14.66 20.89 14.62
CA GLY A 292 15.04 20.72 16.02
C GLY A 292 16.43 20.17 16.32
N ILE A 293 17.32 19.94 15.34
CA ILE A 293 18.73 19.66 15.64
C ILE A 293 19.60 20.32 14.56
N SER A 294 20.08 21.51 14.88
CA SER A 294 21.25 22.15 14.27
C SER A 294 22.52 21.60 14.89
#